data_AF-A0A943C3F5-F1
#
_entry.id   AF-A0A943C3F5-F1
#
_cell.length_a   1.000
_cell.length_b   1.000
_cell.length_c   1.000
_cell.angle_alpha   90.00
_cell.angle_beta   90.00
_cell.angle_gamma   90.00
#
_symmetry.space_group_name_H-M   'P 1'
#
loop_
_entity.id
_entity.type
_entity.pdbx_description
1 polymer ?
#
loop_
_entity_poly.entity_id
_entity_poly.type
_entity_poly.pdbx_seq_one_letter_code
_entity_poly.pdbx_strand_id
1 'polypeptide(L)'
;LAPVSAPYFDGAKLLIAADCTAYAYASFHQDFIRNKVTLIGCPKLDQVDYSEKLTAIIQNNNIQSVTIVRMEVPCCGGLEIAAKKALQDSGKFLPWQVITISIDGKIME
;
A
#
# COMPACT_ATOMS: atom_id res chain seq x y z
N LEU A 1 9.81 -9.11 -8.25
CA LEU A 1 9.47 -8.55 -6.92
C LEU A 1 10.22 -7.25 -6.73
N ALA A 2 9.58 -6.15 -6.30
CA ALA A 2 10.25 -4.86 -6.15
C ALA A 2 11.48 -4.97 -5.21
N PRO A 3 12.65 -4.42 -5.58
CA PRO A 3 13.83 -4.40 -4.73
C PRO A 3 13.60 -3.51 -3.50
N VAL A 4 14.29 -3.81 -2.39
CA VAL A 4 14.13 -3.07 -1.12
C VAL A 4 14.64 -1.63 -1.23
N SER A 5 15.76 -1.44 -1.94
CA SER A 5 16.32 -0.13 -2.23
C SER A 5 16.28 0.08 -3.73
N ALA A 6 15.52 1.08 -4.16
CA ALA A 6 15.34 1.41 -5.56
C ALA A 6 15.34 2.93 -5.71
N PRO A 7 15.97 3.51 -6.75
CA PRO A 7 16.07 4.97 -6.89
C PRO A 7 14.72 5.69 -6.89
N TYR A 8 13.67 5.04 -7.40
CA TYR A 8 12.33 5.62 -7.47
C TYR A 8 11.65 5.77 -6.10
N PHE A 9 12.16 5.15 -5.03
CA PHE A 9 11.61 5.33 -3.68
C PHE A 9 12.11 6.61 -2.98
N ASP A 10 13.17 7.25 -3.48
CA ASP A 10 13.68 8.48 -2.89
C ASP A 10 12.71 9.65 -3.13
N GLY A 11 12.26 10.30 -2.05
CA GLY A 11 11.22 11.32 -2.08
C GLY A 11 9.85 10.80 -2.50
N ALA A 12 9.59 9.50 -2.46
CA ALA A 12 8.36 8.94 -3.01
C ALA A 12 7.14 9.14 -2.12
N LYS A 13 5.99 9.39 -2.75
CA LYS A 13 4.67 9.11 -2.16
C LYS A 13 4.32 7.67 -2.46
N LEU A 14 4.28 6.82 -1.43
CA LEU A 14 4.07 5.39 -1.61
C LEU A 14 2.57 5.08 -1.62
N LEU A 15 2.14 4.29 -2.60
CA LEU A 15 0.83 3.65 -2.66
C LEU A 15 1.02 2.15 -2.43
N ILE A 16 0.37 1.61 -1.41
CA ILE A 16 0.29 0.17 -1.16
C ILE A 16 -1.17 -0.23 -1.40
N ALA A 17 -1.45 -1.06 -2.40
CA ALA A 17 -2.82 -1.37 -2.75
C ALA A 17 -3.07 -2.85 -2.99
N ALA A 18 -4.28 -3.30 -2.64
CA ALA A 18 -4.73 -4.66 -2.91
C ALA A 18 -5.09 -4.83 -4.39
N ASP A 19 -4.70 -5.94 -5.01
CA ASP A 19 -4.88 -6.21 -6.45
C ASP A 19 -6.30 -5.91 -6.96
N CYS A 20 -7.31 -6.39 -6.22
CA CYS A 20 -8.71 -6.24 -6.60
C CYS A 20 -9.19 -4.79 -6.63
N THR A 21 -8.54 -3.87 -5.92
CA THR A 21 -8.96 -2.46 -5.86
C THR A 21 -8.72 -1.73 -7.17
N ALA A 22 -7.64 -2.05 -7.88
CA ALA A 22 -7.33 -1.46 -9.18
C ALA A 22 -8.31 -1.89 -10.28
N TYR A 23 -8.88 -3.09 -10.15
CA TYR A 23 -9.89 -3.60 -11.08
C TYR A 23 -11.31 -3.13 -10.73
N ALA A 24 -11.62 -2.96 -9.45
CA ALA A 24 -12.96 -2.58 -9.02
C ALA A 24 -13.23 -1.07 -9.14
N TYR A 25 -12.23 -0.22 -8.85
CA TYR A 25 -12.41 1.23 -8.86
C TYR A 25 -11.94 1.83 -10.19
N ALA A 26 -12.89 2.28 -11.03
CA ALA A 26 -12.59 2.70 -12.40
C ALA A 26 -11.54 3.82 -12.51
N SER A 27 -11.54 4.78 -11.58
CA SER A 27 -10.62 5.93 -11.60
C SER A 27 -9.29 5.66 -10.86
N PHE A 28 -8.91 4.41 -10.62
CA PHE A 28 -7.79 4.05 -9.74
C PHE A 28 -6.47 4.69 -10.15
N HIS A 29 -6.19 4.72 -11.45
CA HIS A 29 -4.98 5.34 -11.97
C HIS A 29 -4.91 6.84 -11.68
N GLN A 30 -6.04 7.53 -11.85
CA GLN A 30 -6.14 8.97 -11.69
C GLN A 30 -6.08 9.38 -10.22
N ASP A 31 -6.77 8.66 -9.35
CA ASP A 31 -6.96 9.06 -7.94
C ASP A 31 -5.87 8.51 -7.01
N PHE A 32 -5.31 7.33 -7.34
CA PHE A 32 -4.33 6.67 -6.48
C PHE A 32 -2.93 6.59 -7.09
N ILE A 33 -2.77 6.12 -8.33
CA ILE A 33 -1.43 5.87 -8.91
C ILE A 33 -0.72 7.17 -9.29
N ARG A 34 -1.46 8.17 -9.78
CA ARG A 34 -0.86 9.41 -10.29
C ARG A 34 0.07 10.06 -9.27
N ASN A 35 1.33 10.28 -9.68
CA ASN A 35 2.41 10.87 -8.86
C ASN A 35 2.79 10.04 -7.61
N LYS A 36 2.48 8.74 -7.58
CA LYS A 36 2.85 7.83 -6.49
C LYS A 36 3.63 6.63 -7.03
N VAL A 37 4.55 6.13 -6.22
CA VAL A 37 5.17 4.82 -6.45
C VAL A 37 4.22 3.76 -5.94
N THR A 38 3.84 2.83 -6.80
CA THR A 38 2.78 1.86 -6.50
C THR A 38 3.36 0.48 -6.23
N LEU A 39 2.99 -0.10 -5.09
CA LEU A 39 3.19 -1.49 -4.72
C LEU A 39 1.83 -2.17 -4.65
N ILE A 40 1.64 -3.22 -5.46
CA ILE A 40 0.41 -4.02 -5.52
C ILE A 40 0.69 -5.38 -4.88
N GLY A 41 -0.24 -5.87 -4.05
CA GLY A 41 -0.17 -7.21 -3.49
C GLY A 41 -1.48 -7.68 -2.84
N CYS A 42 -1.71 -8.99 -2.84
CA CYS A 42 -2.92 -9.62 -2.32
C CYS A 42 -2.58 -10.71 -1.29
N PRO A 43 -2.79 -10.47 0.01
CA PRO A 43 -2.43 -11.45 1.05
C PRO A 43 -3.14 -12.82 0.88
N LYS A 44 -4.28 -12.86 0.19
CA LYS A 44 -4.99 -14.12 -0.13
C LYS A 44 -4.25 -14.96 -1.18
N LEU A 45 -3.66 -14.33 -2.19
CA LEU A 45 -3.04 -15.02 -3.32
C LEU A 45 -1.57 -15.31 -3.07
N ASP A 46 -0.87 -14.36 -2.43
CA ASP A 46 0.57 -14.41 -2.33
C ASP A 46 1.06 -15.27 -1.16
N GLN A 47 0.21 -15.54 -0.15
CA GLN A 47 0.53 -16.35 1.03
C GLN A 47 1.82 -15.91 1.77
N VAL A 48 2.18 -14.63 1.65
CA VAL A 48 3.35 -14.03 2.28
C VAL A 48 2.94 -12.92 3.24
N ASP A 49 3.71 -12.76 4.32
CA ASP A 49 3.62 -11.57 5.17
C ASP A 49 4.38 -10.42 4.49
N TYR A 50 3.65 -9.34 4.19
CA TYR A 50 4.22 -8.14 3.59
C TYR A 50 4.99 -7.27 4.56
N SER A 51 4.81 -7.47 5.87
CA SER A 51 5.31 -6.58 6.92
C SER A 51 6.82 -6.36 6.80
N GLU A 52 7.61 -7.43 6.81
CA GLU A 52 9.08 -7.34 6.81
C GLU A 52 9.61 -6.59 5.58
N LYS A 53 9.05 -6.88 4.42
CA LYS A 53 9.48 -6.26 3.17
C LYS A 53 9.07 -4.79 3.10
N LEU A 54 7.86 -4.46 3.53
CA LEU A 54 7.38 -3.08 3.61
C LEU A 54 8.20 -2.30 4.64
N THR A 55 8.53 -2.89 5.79
CA THR A 55 9.41 -2.29 6.81
C THR A 55 10.75 -1.94 6.17
N ALA A 56 11.37 -2.91 5.48
CA ALA A 56 12.66 -2.70 4.84
C ALA A 56 12.60 -1.61 3.77
N ILE A 57 11.54 -1.54 2.94
CA ILE A 57 11.38 -0.48 1.94
C ILE A 57 11.22 0.89 2.63
N ILE A 58 10.36 1.00 3.65
CA ILE A 58 10.11 2.27 4.31
C ILE A 58 11.35 2.74 5.08
N GLN A 59 12.02 1.84 5.80
CA GLN A 59 13.21 2.14 6.61
C GLN A 59 14.39 2.60 5.73
N ASN A 60 14.63 1.94 4.61
CA ASN A 60 15.83 2.19 3.78
C ASN A 60 15.67 3.30 2.73
N ASN A 61 14.48 3.90 2.57
CA ASN A 61 14.25 4.92 1.54
C ASN A 61 13.56 6.17 2.11
N ASN A 62 13.77 7.33 1.50
CA ASN A 62 13.14 8.58 1.92
C ASN A 62 11.68 8.65 1.42
N ILE A 63 10.74 8.09 2.19
CA ILE A 63 9.31 8.13 1.86
C ILE A 63 8.68 9.41 2.41
N GLN A 64 7.87 10.10 1.61
CA GLN A 64 7.16 11.31 2.04
C GLN A 64 5.82 11.02 2.73
N SER A 65 5.09 10.01 2.24
CA SER A 65 3.77 9.63 2.75
C SER A 65 3.39 8.24 2.27
N VAL A 66 2.49 7.56 2.99
CA VAL A 66 1.96 6.25 2.59
C VAL A 66 0.44 6.29 2.44
N THR A 67 -0.08 5.88 1.28
CA THR A 67 -1.51 5.63 1.08
C THR A 67 -1.72 4.12 1.01
N ILE A 68 -2.62 3.59 1.84
CA ILE A 68 -3.02 2.18 1.79
C ILE A 68 -4.41 2.11 1.18
N VAL A 69 -4.57 1.36 0.09
CA VAL A 69 -5.87 1.15 -0.55
C VAL A 69 -6.25 -0.32 -0.44
N ARG A 70 -7.31 -0.62 0.31
CA ARG A 70 -7.78 -1.99 0.55
C ARG A 70 -9.22 -2.17 0.09
N MET A 71 -9.59 -3.41 -0.16
CA MET A 71 -10.99 -3.78 -0.36
C MET A 71 -11.65 -4.06 0.99
N GLU A 72 -12.95 -3.80 1.11
CA GLU A 72 -13.74 -4.00 2.34
C GLU A 72 -13.72 -5.46 2.84
N VAL A 73 -13.55 -6.41 1.92
CA VAL A 73 -13.52 -7.85 2.21
C VAL A 73 -12.42 -8.23 3.21
N PRO A 74 -12.65 -9.28 4.02
CA PRO A 74 -11.76 -9.61 5.13
C PRO A 74 -10.35 -9.99 4.72
N CYS A 75 -10.16 -10.53 3.50
CA CYS A 75 -8.82 -10.91 3.06
C CYS A 75 -7.86 -9.73 2.94
N CYS A 76 -8.33 -8.52 2.61
CA CYS A 76 -7.47 -7.35 2.50
C CYS A 76 -7.12 -6.70 3.86
N GLY A 77 -7.67 -7.18 4.97
CA GLY A 77 -7.28 -6.72 6.32
C GLY A 77 -5.81 -7.01 6.63
N GLY A 78 -5.28 -8.13 6.12
CA GLY A 78 -3.86 -8.48 6.29
C GLY A 78 -2.89 -7.47 5.66
N LEU A 79 -3.27 -6.85 4.53
CA LEU A 79 -2.45 -5.83 3.87
C LEU A 79 -2.35 -4.55 4.71
N GLU A 80 -3.48 -4.11 5.26
CA GLU A 80 -3.52 -2.94 6.15
C GLU A 80 -2.71 -3.18 7.42
N ILE A 81 -2.86 -4.35 8.06
CA ILE A 81 -2.08 -4.72 9.25
C ILE A 81 -0.58 -4.71 8.94
N ALA A 82 -0.19 -5.35 7.83
CA ALA A 82 1.21 -5.41 7.42
C ALA A 82 1.81 -4.03 7.15
N ALA A 83 1.06 -3.16 6.46
CA ALA A 83 1.51 -1.80 6.17
C ALA A 83 1.60 -0.92 7.44
N LYS A 84 0.64 -1.03 8.37
CA LYS A 84 0.71 -0.31 9.67
C LYS A 84 1.88 -0.79 10.51
N LYS A 85 2.09 -2.10 10.59
CA LYS A 85 3.24 -2.69 11.28
C LYS A 85 4.54 -2.20 10.67
N ALA A 86 4.64 -2.18 9.34
CA ALA A 86 5.81 -1.67 8.65
C ALA A 86 6.09 -0.19 8.93
N LEU A 87 5.04 0.64 8.98
CA LEU A 87 5.18 2.05 9.36
C LEU A 87 5.73 2.19 10.79
N GLN A 88 5.20 1.43 11.74
CA GLN A 88 5.66 1.43 13.14
C GLN A 88 7.11 0.94 13.27
N ASP A 89 7.40 -0.23 12.69
CA ASP A 89 8.71 -0.89 12.79
C ASP A 89 9.80 -0.17 12.00
N SER A 90 9.44 0.64 11.00
CA SER A 90 10.42 1.44 10.23
C SER A 90 11.11 2.52 11.05
N GLY A 91 10.56 2.90 12.21
CA GLY A 91 11.06 3.98 13.04
C GLY A 91 10.90 5.38 12.43
N LYS A 92 10.16 5.52 11.31
CA LYS A 92 9.94 6.80 10.63
C LYS A 92 8.59 7.41 11.00
N PHE A 93 8.59 8.71 11.24
CA PHE A 93 7.35 9.47 11.42
C PHE A 93 6.81 9.90 10.05
N LEU A 94 5.82 9.18 9.54
CA LEU A 94 5.25 9.39 8.21
C LEU A 94 3.74 9.66 8.28
N PRO A 95 3.23 10.64 7.54
CA PRO A 95 1.79 10.75 7.33
C PRO A 95 1.30 9.56 6.51
N TRP A 96 0.21 8.95 6.93
CA TRP A 96 -0.40 7.83 6.23
C TRP A 96 -1.92 7.82 6.35
N GLN A 97 -2.58 7.13 5.43
CA GLN A 97 -4.04 6.99 5.41
C GLN A 97 -4.44 5.62 4.86
N VAL A 98 -5.62 5.14 5.28
CA VAL A 98 -6.27 3.94 4.72
C VAL A 98 -7.51 4.38 3.98
N ILE A 99 -7.66 3.87 2.76
CA ILE A 99 -8.83 4.08 1.93
C ILE A 99 -9.42 2.70 1.64
N THR A 100 -10.70 2.55 1.96
CA THR A 100 -11.42 1.29 1.75
C THR A 100 -12.30 1.42 0.52
N ILE A 101 -12.19 0.47 -0.40
CA ILE A 101 -13.06 0.32 -1.56
C ILE A 101 -14.05 -0.80 -1.30
N SER A 102 -15.33 -0.58 -1.58
CA SER A 102 -16.37 -1.60 -1.52
C SER A 102 -16.32 -2.56 -2.71
N ILE A 103 -16.99 -3.70 -2.60
CA ILE A 103 -17.11 -4.67 -3.70
C ILE A 103 -17.82 -4.09 -4.93
N ASP A 104 -18.59 -3.02 -4.76
CA ASP A 104 -19.25 -2.27 -5.84
C ASP A 104 -18.33 -1.21 -6.48
N GLY A 105 -17.06 -1.15 -6.08
CA GLY A 105 -16.09 -0.21 -6.65
C GLY A 105 -16.27 1.23 -6.19
N LYS A 106 -16.78 1.46 -4.97
CA LYS A 106 -16.94 2.80 -4.38
C LYS A 106 -15.99 2.99 -3.21
N ILE A 107 -15.53 4.22 -2.99
CA ILE A 107 -14.80 4.56 -1.75
C ILE A 107 -15.80 4.59 -0.60
N MET A 108 -15.42 3.96 0.52
CA MET A 108 -16.19 3.96 1.77
C MET A 108 -15.73 5.12 2.65
N GLU A 109 -16.70 5.88 3.18
CA GLU A 109 -16.47 6.95 4.18
C GLU A 109 -16.25 6.40 5.58
#